data_AF-I0QXD8-F1
#
_entry.id   AF-I0QXD8-F1
#
_cell.length_a   1.000
_cell.length_b   1.000
_cell.length_c   1.000
_cell.angle_alpha   90.00
_cell.angle_beta   90.00
_cell.angle_gamma   90.00
#
_symmetry.space_group_name_H-M   'P 1'
#
loop_
_entity.id
_entity.type
_entity.pdbx_description
1 polymer ?
#
loop_
_entity_poly.entity_id
_entity_poly.type
_entity_poly.pdbx_seq_one_letter_code
_entity_poly.pdbx_strand_id
1 'polypeptide(L)'
;MKKVLLSTLVLCFATVSLNTAQAKDRDLKARIEAASAPTAPLNSLSAADFDAFSQHLKKGKLSWVSEVPAFAKRSDGDYAQALTISLAWGLEHNPEAVLEILDDSSPTLSVNHVCGLPFSDISVPKADDYIKKTREGLQRLTTTTLQDKKASCLKVLNGSAGMSVTGRDYSQK
;
A
#
# COMPACT_ATOMS: atom_id res chain seq x y z
N MET A 1 23.40 57.54 29.83
CA MET A 1 21.99 57.58 29.38
C MET A 1 21.69 56.29 28.64
N LYS A 2 20.60 55.61 29.03
CA LYS A 2 20.15 54.27 28.58
C LYS A 2 19.71 54.28 27.10
N LYS A 3 19.98 53.19 26.36
CA LYS A 3 19.05 52.68 25.35
C LYS A 3 18.88 51.18 25.54
N VAL A 4 17.62 50.83 25.74
CA VAL A 4 17.03 49.56 26.15
C VAL A 4 16.47 48.92 24.87
N LEU A 5 16.94 47.70 24.58
CA LEU A 5 16.15 46.49 24.28
C LEU A 5 15.18 46.44 23.07
N LEU A 6 14.95 45.18 22.66
CA LEU A 6 13.92 44.62 21.76
C LEU A 6 14.16 44.66 20.25
N SER A 7 14.55 43.51 19.69
CA SER A 7 13.93 43.03 18.46
C SER A 7 13.53 41.57 18.66
N THR A 8 12.23 41.39 18.77
CA THR A 8 11.53 40.21 19.25
C THR A 8 11.51 39.11 18.18
N LEU A 9 11.80 37.90 18.65
CA LEU A 9 11.65 36.61 17.99
C LEU A 9 10.22 36.45 17.42
N VAL A 10 10.08 36.40 16.09
CA VAL A 10 8.86 35.96 15.41
C VAL A 10 9.09 34.54 14.89
N LEU A 11 8.85 33.55 15.76
CA LEU A 11 8.78 32.14 15.40
C LEU A 11 7.70 31.52 16.29
N CYS A 12 6.53 31.19 15.73
CA CYS A 12 5.56 30.16 16.21
C CYS A 12 4.14 30.44 15.72
N PHE A 13 3.73 29.96 14.53
CA PHE A 13 2.30 29.69 14.22
C PHE A 13 2.14 28.63 13.12
N ALA A 14 2.83 27.49 13.22
CA ALA A 14 2.63 26.36 12.28
C ALA A 14 2.56 24.96 12.92
N THR A 15 2.57 24.82 14.24
CA THR A 15 2.71 23.51 14.91
C THR A 15 1.39 22.80 15.24
N VAL A 16 0.22 23.44 15.11
CA VAL A 16 -1.05 22.84 15.59
C VAL A 16 -1.62 21.79 14.62
N SER A 17 -1.46 21.96 13.30
CA SER A 17 -2.13 21.09 12.31
C SER A 17 -1.49 19.70 12.15
N LEU A 18 -0.20 19.56 12.49
CA LEU A 18 0.52 18.29 12.35
C LEU A 18 0.09 17.28 13.44
N ASN A 19 -0.20 17.78 14.64
CA ASN A 19 -0.58 16.94 15.79
C ASN A 19 -1.92 16.23 15.60
N THR A 20 -2.89 16.84 14.93
CA THR A 20 -4.22 16.26 14.74
C THR A 20 -4.25 15.15 13.69
N ALA A 21 -3.49 15.30 12.59
CA ALA A 21 -3.39 14.26 11.57
C ALA A 21 -2.65 13.02 12.11
N GLN A 22 -1.56 13.24 12.86
CA GLN A 22 -0.82 12.16 13.48
C GLN A 22 -1.62 11.44 14.58
N ALA A 23 -2.47 12.16 15.33
CA ALA A 23 -3.38 11.54 16.29
C ALA A 23 -4.40 10.62 15.59
N LYS A 24 -5.03 11.10 14.50
CA LYS A 24 -5.96 10.29 13.71
C LYS A 24 -5.31 9.03 13.13
N ASP A 25 -4.09 9.14 12.61
CA ASP A 25 -3.35 7.99 12.08
C ASP A 25 -3.01 6.96 13.18
N ARG A 26 -2.63 7.41 14.39
CA ARG A 26 -2.42 6.51 15.53
C ARG A 26 -3.71 5.80 15.95
N ASP A 27 -4.81 6.53 16.04
CA ASP A 27 -6.10 5.95 16.43
C ASP A 27 -6.59 4.93 15.39
N LEU A 28 -6.44 5.24 14.10
CA LEU A 28 -6.74 4.30 13.02
C LEU A 28 -5.85 3.06 13.09
N LYS A 29 -4.55 3.23 13.31
CA LYS A 29 -3.61 2.11 13.44
C LYS A 29 -4.01 1.18 14.59
N ALA A 30 -4.36 1.73 15.75
CA ALA A 30 -4.84 0.94 16.88
C ALA A 30 -6.13 0.15 16.55
N ARG A 31 -7.05 0.72 15.76
CA ARG A 31 -8.25 -0.01 15.30
C ARG A 31 -7.92 -1.13 14.31
N ILE A 32 -6.95 -0.92 13.42
CA ILE A 32 -6.47 -1.97 12.49
C ILE A 32 -5.78 -3.10 13.25
N GLU A 33 -4.93 -2.78 14.22
CA GLU A 33 -4.27 -3.77 15.10
C GLU A 33 -5.32 -4.57 15.88
N ALA A 34 -6.32 -3.89 16.47
CA ALA A 34 -7.41 -4.55 17.18
C ALA A 34 -8.23 -5.48 16.25
N ALA A 35 -8.55 -5.05 15.04
CA ALA A 35 -9.27 -5.87 14.05
C ALA A 35 -8.44 -7.07 13.55
N SER A 36 -7.11 -6.96 13.57
CA SER A 36 -6.18 -8.02 13.14
C SER A 36 -5.99 -9.11 14.20
N ALA A 37 -6.33 -8.83 15.48
CA ALA A 37 -6.17 -9.78 16.57
C ALA A 37 -6.99 -11.05 16.33
N PRO A 38 -6.51 -12.28 16.59
CA PRO A 38 -7.22 -13.53 16.26
C PRO A 38 -8.64 -13.66 16.82
N THR A 39 -8.92 -12.98 17.93
CA THR A 39 -10.20 -13.04 18.65
C THR A 39 -11.20 -11.96 18.25
N ALA A 40 -10.81 -11.00 17.41
CA ALA A 40 -11.71 -9.91 17.03
C ALA A 40 -12.90 -10.43 16.18
N PRO A 41 -14.09 -9.80 16.25
CA PRO A 41 -15.17 -10.08 15.31
C PRO A 41 -14.74 -9.80 13.86
N LEU A 42 -15.20 -10.61 12.89
CA LEU A 42 -14.88 -10.43 11.46
C LEU A 42 -15.36 -9.07 10.90
N ASN A 43 -16.36 -8.46 11.52
CA ASN A 43 -16.93 -7.16 11.17
C ASN A 43 -16.52 -6.03 12.15
N SER A 44 -15.45 -6.22 12.92
CA SER A 44 -15.00 -5.24 13.91
C SER A 44 -14.42 -3.96 13.31
N LEU A 45 -14.03 -4.00 12.03
CA LEU A 45 -13.51 -2.84 11.32
C LEU A 45 -14.63 -2.15 10.52
N SER A 46 -14.76 -0.84 10.70
CA SER A 46 -15.69 -0.05 9.90
C SER A 46 -15.20 0.09 8.45
N ALA A 47 -16.13 0.22 7.51
CA ALA A 47 -15.79 0.45 6.10
C ALA A 47 -14.94 1.73 5.91
N ALA A 48 -15.21 2.77 6.71
CA ALA A 48 -14.45 4.02 6.67
C ALA A 48 -13.01 3.86 7.17
N ASP A 49 -12.80 3.07 8.22
CA ASP A 49 -11.45 2.75 8.70
C ASP A 49 -10.70 1.90 7.68
N PHE A 50 -11.36 0.92 7.05
CA PHE A 50 -10.75 0.11 5.99
C PHE A 50 -10.39 0.94 4.77
N ASP A 51 -11.24 1.87 4.33
CA ASP A 51 -10.91 2.79 3.24
C ASP A 51 -9.68 3.64 3.61
N ALA A 52 -9.67 4.24 4.80
CA ALA A 52 -8.52 5.03 5.25
C ALA A 52 -7.22 4.21 5.31
N PHE A 53 -7.29 2.97 5.79
CA PHE A 53 -6.16 2.04 5.78
C PHE A 53 -5.68 1.75 4.34
N SER A 54 -6.61 1.40 3.45
CA SER A 54 -6.35 1.14 2.04
C SER A 54 -5.68 2.33 1.34
N GLN A 55 -6.06 3.56 1.67
CA GLN A 55 -5.42 4.77 1.12
C GLN A 55 -3.96 4.93 1.57
N HIS A 56 -3.59 4.47 2.76
CA HIS A 56 -2.19 4.45 3.18
C HIS A 56 -1.40 3.35 2.48
N LEU A 57 -2.00 2.18 2.28
CA LEU A 57 -1.42 1.07 1.52
C LEU A 57 -1.15 1.44 0.06
N LYS A 58 -2.13 2.06 -0.61
CA LYS A 58 -2.00 2.55 -1.99
C LYS A 58 -0.85 3.54 -2.16
N LYS A 59 -0.43 4.22 -1.10
CA LYS A 59 0.72 5.15 -1.10
C LYS A 59 2.05 4.47 -0.75
N GLY A 60 2.06 3.17 -0.50
CA GLY A 60 3.25 2.41 -0.11
C GLY A 60 3.84 2.83 1.24
N LYS A 61 3.02 3.36 2.18
CA LYS A 61 3.54 3.81 3.47
C LYS A 61 3.98 2.62 4.33
N LEU A 62 5.28 2.51 4.59
CA LEU A 62 5.91 1.37 5.28
C LEU A 62 5.19 0.96 6.58
N SER A 63 4.89 1.91 7.47
CA SER A 63 4.25 1.65 8.77
C SER A 63 2.82 1.10 8.70
N TRP A 64 2.20 1.18 7.51
CA TRP A 64 0.87 0.66 7.24
C TRP A 64 0.95 -0.66 6.48
N VAL A 65 1.89 -0.76 5.52
CA VAL A 65 2.19 -2.03 4.83
C VAL A 65 2.61 -3.12 5.81
N SER A 66 3.35 -2.78 6.87
CA SER A 66 3.76 -3.73 7.92
C SER A 66 2.60 -4.38 8.68
N GLU A 67 1.41 -3.78 8.70
CA GLU A 67 0.23 -4.33 9.41
C GLU A 67 -0.51 -5.39 8.60
N VAL A 68 -0.30 -5.38 7.28
CA VAL A 68 -1.05 -6.19 6.33
C VAL A 68 -0.94 -7.69 6.62
N PRO A 69 0.22 -8.28 6.97
CA PRO A 69 0.29 -9.72 7.23
C PRO A 69 -0.66 -10.21 8.33
N ALA A 70 -0.86 -9.42 9.39
CA ALA A 70 -1.78 -9.78 10.46
C ALA A 70 -3.24 -9.65 10.00
N PHE A 71 -3.56 -8.55 9.33
CA PHE A 71 -4.90 -8.26 8.85
C PHE A 71 -5.34 -9.24 7.72
N ALA A 72 -4.45 -9.56 6.78
CA ALA A 72 -4.71 -10.42 5.63
C ALA A 72 -5.08 -11.86 6.04
N LYS A 73 -4.54 -12.38 7.15
CA LYS A 73 -4.90 -13.72 7.68
C LYS A 73 -6.37 -13.83 8.06
N ARG A 74 -7.03 -12.71 8.29
CA ARG A 74 -8.42 -12.61 8.74
C ARG A 74 -9.35 -12.03 7.70
N SER A 75 -8.79 -11.52 6.60
CA SER A 75 -9.55 -10.85 5.55
C SER A 75 -10.08 -11.88 4.57
N ASP A 76 -11.37 -11.78 4.26
CA ASP A 76 -12.05 -12.54 3.23
C ASP A 76 -12.80 -11.61 2.27
N GLY A 77 -13.39 -12.18 1.23
CA GLY A 77 -14.25 -11.49 0.26
C GLY A 77 -13.67 -10.17 -0.25
N ASP A 78 -14.49 -9.12 -0.14
CA ASP A 78 -14.18 -7.78 -0.66
C ASP A 78 -12.96 -7.15 0.01
N TYR A 79 -12.72 -7.42 1.31
CA TYR A 79 -11.54 -6.89 1.99
C TYR A 79 -10.26 -7.55 1.51
N ALA A 80 -10.25 -8.87 1.29
CA ALA A 80 -9.10 -9.55 0.72
C ALA A 80 -8.78 -9.03 -0.69
N GLN A 81 -9.79 -8.86 -1.54
CA GLN A 81 -9.61 -8.30 -2.88
C GLN A 81 -9.09 -6.85 -2.83
N ALA A 82 -9.69 -6.00 -1.99
CA ALA A 82 -9.29 -4.60 -1.85
C ALA A 82 -7.87 -4.44 -1.26
N LEU A 83 -7.43 -5.35 -0.39
CA LEU A 83 -6.05 -5.40 0.09
C LEU A 83 -5.08 -5.67 -1.05
N THR A 84 -5.33 -6.71 -1.86
CA THR A 84 -4.51 -7.04 -3.02
C THR A 84 -4.39 -5.85 -3.97
N ILE A 85 -5.51 -5.20 -4.29
CA ILE A 85 -5.55 -3.99 -5.13
C ILE A 85 -4.75 -2.84 -4.51
N SER A 86 -4.89 -2.63 -3.20
CA SER A 86 -4.20 -1.54 -2.51
C SER A 86 -2.69 -1.78 -2.42
N LEU A 87 -2.26 -3.03 -2.27
CA LEU A 87 -0.85 -3.41 -2.31
C LEU A 87 -0.27 -3.31 -3.71
N ALA A 88 -1.02 -3.65 -4.76
CA ALA A 88 -0.58 -3.44 -6.14
C ALA A 88 -0.27 -1.96 -6.40
N TRP A 89 -1.16 -1.03 -6.02
CA TRP A 89 -0.85 0.40 -6.08
C TRP A 89 0.33 0.77 -5.18
N GLY A 90 0.40 0.20 -3.97
CA GLY A 90 1.55 0.39 -3.07
C GLY A 90 2.88 -0.04 -3.68
N LEU A 91 2.89 -1.09 -4.52
CA LEU A 91 4.07 -1.63 -5.20
C LEU A 91 4.64 -0.62 -6.21
N GLU A 92 3.78 0.15 -6.88
CA GLU A 92 4.20 1.26 -7.75
C GLU A 92 4.99 2.32 -6.97
N HIS A 93 4.57 2.61 -5.73
CA HIS A 93 5.09 3.71 -4.93
C HIS A 93 6.25 3.32 -4.00
N ASN A 94 6.22 2.14 -3.41
CA ASN A 94 7.23 1.63 -2.48
C ASN A 94 7.37 0.11 -2.64
N PRO A 95 8.08 -0.34 -3.69
CA PRO A 95 8.18 -1.75 -4.00
C PRO A 95 8.92 -2.53 -2.91
N GLU A 96 9.87 -1.92 -2.20
CA GLU A 96 10.58 -2.57 -1.10
C GLU A 96 9.63 -3.00 0.02
N ALA A 97 8.84 -2.07 0.55
CA ALA A 97 7.89 -2.34 1.62
C ALA A 97 6.87 -3.43 1.25
N VAL A 98 6.38 -3.42 0.01
CA VAL A 98 5.41 -4.42 -0.45
C VAL A 98 6.06 -5.78 -0.65
N LEU A 99 7.26 -5.84 -1.27
CA LEU A 99 7.97 -7.11 -1.45
C LEU A 99 8.30 -7.79 -0.12
N GLU A 100 8.64 -7.02 0.92
CA GLU A 100 8.94 -7.57 2.25
C GLU A 100 7.80 -8.45 2.79
N ILE A 101 6.56 -8.01 2.61
CA ILE A 101 5.39 -8.68 3.18
C ILE A 101 4.77 -9.78 2.31
N LEU A 102 5.23 -9.98 1.07
CA LEU A 102 4.68 -11.02 0.20
C LEU A 102 4.90 -12.41 0.80
N ASP A 103 3.86 -13.23 0.70
CA ASP A 103 3.80 -14.59 1.25
C ASP A 103 2.90 -15.45 0.36
N ASP A 104 3.50 -16.40 -0.37
CA ASP A 104 2.78 -17.28 -1.29
C ASP A 104 1.87 -18.30 -0.59
N SER A 105 1.99 -18.47 0.74
CA SER A 105 1.02 -19.25 1.52
C SER A 105 -0.28 -18.49 1.78
N SER A 106 -0.29 -17.17 1.58
CA SER A 106 -1.46 -16.32 1.70
C SER A 106 -2.03 -16.01 0.30
N PRO A 107 -3.28 -16.39 0.00
CA PRO A 107 -3.92 -16.00 -1.26
C PRO A 107 -3.91 -14.48 -1.49
N THR A 108 -4.08 -13.69 -0.45
CA THR A 108 -4.12 -12.21 -0.50
C THR A 108 -2.74 -11.59 -0.73
N LEU A 109 -1.66 -12.23 -0.26
CA LEU A 109 -0.30 -11.68 -0.30
C LEU A 109 0.64 -12.42 -1.24
N SER A 110 0.13 -13.35 -2.05
CA SER A 110 0.97 -14.08 -2.98
C SER A 110 1.49 -13.19 -4.09
N VAL A 111 2.67 -13.54 -4.61
CA VAL A 111 3.33 -12.77 -5.67
C VAL A 111 2.41 -12.64 -6.89
N ASN A 112 1.68 -13.71 -7.24
CA ASN A 112 0.79 -13.72 -8.41
C ASN A 112 -0.38 -12.73 -8.30
N HIS A 113 -0.91 -12.50 -7.10
CA HIS A 113 -2.04 -11.61 -6.91
C HIS A 113 -1.59 -10.14 -6.78
N VAL A 114 -0.51 -9.88 -6.04
CA VAL A 114 -0.06 -8.51 -5.78
C VAL A 114 0.76 -7.92 -6.93
N CYS A 115 1.66 -8.70 -7.55
CA CYS A 115 2.57 -8.21 -8.59
C CYS A 115 2.00 -8.18 -10.00
N GLY A 116 0.75 -8.61 -10.16
CA GLY A 116 0.05 -8.59 -11.43
C GLY A 116 -0.62 -7.25 -11.72
N LEU A 117 -1.72 -7.33 -12.46
CA LEU A 117 -2.65 -6.24 -12.71
C LEU A 117 -4.02 -6.59 -12.11
N PRO A 118 -4.21 -6.58 -10.77
CA PRO A 118 -5.42 -7.08 -10.11
C PRO A 118 -6.59 -6.09 -10.15
N PHE A 119 -6.74 -5.32 -11.24
CA PHE A 119 -7.75 -4.27 -11.35
C PHE A 119 -8.82 -4.70 -12.36
N SER A 120 -10.07 -4.90 -11.89
CA SER A 120 -11.20 -5.27 -12.75
C SER A 120 -11.53 -4.19 -13.80
N ASP A 121 -11.47 -2.92 -13.39
CA ASP A 121 -12.02 -1.80 -14.17
C ASP A 121 -10.95 -0.77 -14.57
N ILE A 122 -9.70 -1.21 -14.75
CA ILE A 122 -8.62 -0.31 -15.17
C ILE A 122 -8.66 -0.08 -16.69
N SER A 123 -8.63 1.19 -17.10
CA SER A 123 -8.48 1.55 -18.52
C SER A 123 -7.08 1.16 -19.03
N VAL A 124 -6.97 0.76 -20.30
CA VAL A 124 -5.68 0.39 -20.94
C VAL A 124 -4.56 1.42 -20.68
N PRO A 125 -4.76 2.75 -20.87
CA PRO A 125 -3.67 3.71 -20.63
C PRO A 125 -3.18 3.74 -19.18
N LYS A 126 -4.07 3.51 -18.20
CA LYS A 126 -3.71 3.42 -16.78
C LYS A 126 -3.00 2.11 -16.46
N ALA A 127 -3.40 1.02 -17.09
CA ALA A 127 -2.73 -0.27 -16.94
C ALA A 127 -1.28 -0.20 -17.47
N ASP A 128 -1.08 0.40 -18.63
CA ASP A 128 0.25 0.59 -19.22
C ASP A 128 1.14 1.47 -18.33
N ASP A 129 0.59 2.57 -17.81
CA ASP A 129 1.30 3.47 -16.90
C ASP A 129 1.70 2.76 -15.59
N TYR A 130 0.77 2.02 -14.98
CA TYR A 130 1.05 1.19 -13.81
C TYR A 130 2.17 0.17 -14.09
N ILE A 131 2.05 -0.60 -15.17
CA ILE A 131 3.04 -1.63 -15.53
C ILE A 131 4.43 -0.99 -15.72
N LYS A 132 4.49 0.15 -16.40
CA LYS A 132 5.74 0.87 -16.63
C LYS A 132 6.37 1.31 -15.31
N LYS A 133 5.64 2.06 -14.49
CA LYS A 133 6.16 2.63 -13.24
C LYS A 133 6.53 1.57 -12.21
N THR A 134 5.70 0.54 -12.06
CA THR A 134 5.97 -0.58 -11.16
C THR A 134 7.22 -1.35 -11.59
N ARG A 135 7.40 -1.60 -12.90
CA ARG A 135 8.62 -2.23 -13.43
C ARG A 135 9.86 -1.39 -13.12
N GLU A 136 9.81 -0.09 -13.39
CA GLU A 136 10.92 0.82 -13.11
C GLU A 136 11.25 0.85 -11.61
N GLY A 137 10.24 0.89 -10.74
CA GLY A 137 10.41 0.81 -9.29
C GLY A 137 11.10 -0.47 -8.84
N LEU A 138 10.60 -1.62 -9.28
CA LEU A 138 11.19 -2.92 -8.99
C LEU A 138 12.64 -3.02 -9.48
N GLN A 139 12.94 -2.54 -10.69
CA GLN A 139 14.28 -2.58 -11.26
C GLN A 139 15.30 -1.80 -10.43
N ARG A 140 14.89 -0.67 -9.83
CA ARG A 140 15.75 0.16 -8.96
C ARG A 140 16.08 -0.48 -7.61
N LEU A 141 15.35 -1.51 -7.16
CA LEU A 141 15.63 -2.17 -5.89
C LEU A 141 16.97 -2.92 -5.91
N THR A 142 17.85 -2.54 -5.00
CA THR A 142 19.18 -3.14 -4.80
C THR A 142 19.28 -4.01 -3.54
N THR A 143 18.24 -4.02 -2.69
CA THR A 143 18.17 -4.82 -1.46
C THR A 143 18.36 -6.30 -1.75
N THR A 144 19.47 -6.88 -1.27
CA THR A 144 19.91 -8.24 -1.62
C THR A 144 18.90 -9.31 -1.21
N THR A 145 18.27 -9.15 -0.04
CA THR A 145 17.30 -10.11 0.51
C THR A 145 15.99 -10.18 -0.28
N LEU A 146 15.72 -9.21 -1.15
CA LEU A 146 14.49 -9.12 -1.94
C LEU A 146 14.67 -9.52 -3.40
N GLN A 147 15.88 -9.92 -3.84
CA GLN A 147 16.15 -10.17 -5.26
C GLN A 147 15.28 -11.30 -5.86
N ASP A 148 15.03 -12.37 -5.10
CA ASP A 148 14.18 -13.47 -5.57
C ASP A 148 12.71 -13.06 -5.69
N LYS A 149 12.21 -12.30 -4.70
CA LYS A 149 10.85 -11.73 -4.72
C LYS A 149 10.70 -10.72 -5.86
N LYS A 150 11.70 -9.85 -6.05
CA LYS A 150 11.79 -8.91 -7.19
C LYS A 150 11.73 -9.64 -8.53
N ALA A 151 12.53 -10.69 -8.71
CA ALA A 151 12.57 -11.45 -9.95
C ALA A 151 11.22 -12.11 -10.25
N SER A 152 10.60 -12.72 -9.23
CA SER A 152 9.27 -13.31 -9.34
C SER A 152 8.19 -12.27 -9.66
N CYS A 153 8.24 -11.12 -8.99
CA CYS A 153 7.32 -10.01 -9.20
C CYS A 153 7.44 -9.44 -10.62
N LEU A 154 8.66 -9.21 -11.11
CA LEU A 154 8.92 -8.77 -12.49
C LEU A 154 8.41 -9.78 -13.53
N LYS A 155 8.55 -11.08 -13.27
CA LYS A 155 8.03 -12.13 -14.15
C LYS A 155 6.51 -12.04 -14.27
N VAL A 156 5.79 -11.92 -13.16
CA VAL A 156 4.32 -11.77 -13.12
C VAL A 156 3.88 -10.48 -13.82
N LEU A 157 4.52 -9.36 -13.51
CA LEU A 157 4.20 -8.06 -14.10
C LEU A 157 4.40 -8.06 -15.63
N ASN A 158 5.48 -8.67 -16.12
CA ASN A 158 5.76 -8.76 -17.55
C ASN A 158 4.79 -9.71 -18.27
N GLY A 159 4.34 -10.78 -17.61
CA GLY A 159 3.27 -11.63 -18.12
C GLY A 159 1.93 -10.88 -18.29
N SER A 160 1.64 -9.95 -17.36
CA SER A 160 0.44 -9.12 -17.40
C SER A 160 0.46 -8.11 -18.55
N ALA A 161 1.64 -7.58 -18.89
CA ALA A 161 1.83 -6.64 -20.00
C ALA A 161 1.55 -7.25 -21.38
N GLY A 162 1.90 -8.53 -21.58
CA GLY A 162 1.57 -9.26 -22.81
C GLY A 162 0.06 -9.43 -23.02
N MET A 163 -0.74 -9.40 -21.96
CA MET A 163 -2.20 -9.44 -22.03
C MET A 163 -2.78 -8.07 -22.43
N SER A 164 -2.22 -6.96 -21.90
CA SER A 164 -2.63 -5.59 -22.27
C SER A 164 -2.43 -5.29 -23.75
N VAL A 165 -1.32 -5.73 -24.34
CA VAL A 165 -0.94 -5.44 -25.74
C VAL A 165 -1.77 -6.23 -26.77
N THR A 166 -2.39 -7.34 -26.36
CA THR A 166 -3.14 -8.22 -27.29
C THR A 166 -4.63 -7.87 -27.42
N GLY A 167 -5.09 -6.79 -26.79
CA GLY A 167 -6.50 -6.35 -26.90
C GLY A 167 -7.51 -7.35 -26.34
N ARG A 168 -7.07 -8.29 -25.49
CA ARG A 168 -7.99 -9.16 -24.76
C ARG A 168 -8.48 -8.39 -23.54
N ASP A 169 -9.73 -7.95 -23.61
CA ASP A 169 -10.47 -7.36 -22.52
C ASP A 169 -10.17 -8.05 -21.18
N TYR A 170 -9.87 -7.26 -20.16
CA TYR A 170 -9.77 -7.70 -18.77
C TYR A 170 -11.13 -8.13 -18.19
N SER A 171 -12.20 -8.00 -18.99
CA SER A 171 -13.53 -8.51 -18.71
C SER A 171 -13.60 -9.99 -19.09
N GLN A 172 -13.07 -10.89 -18.27
CA GLN A 172 -13.63 -12.24 -17.97
C GLN A 172 -12.79 -12.92 -16.88
N LYS A 173 -13.20 -12.75 -15.62
CA LYS A 173 -13.21 -13.80 -14.61
C LYS A 173 -14.40 -13.61 -13.70
#